data_AF-A0AAE1KWQ8-F1
#
_entry.id   AF-A0AAE1KWQ8-F1
#
_cell.length_a   1.000
_cell.length_b   1.000
_cell.length_c   1.000
_cell.angle_alpha   90.00
_cell.angle_beta   90.00
_cell.angle_gamma   90.00
#
_symmetry.space_group_name_H-M   'P 1'
#
loop_
_entity.id
_entity.type
_entity.pdbx_description
1 polymer ?
#
loop_
_entity_poly.entity_id
_entity_poly.type
_entity_poly.pdbx_seq_one_letter_code
_entity_poly.pdbx_strand_id
1 'polypeptide(L)'
;MVMRGVVVVVGMMVGTACARMMGQLPGGFRIAPGFTCQGREYGFYADVENNCRAYHVCQPVQDEFEQVVDEAHYTFLCGQDTVFDQEQLACSQLSEAFPCSEAPNIYESSNIPLRFPPTTTTTPAPEEVPTLIP
;
A
#
# COMPACT_ATOMS: atom_id res chain seq x y z
N MET A 1 14.78 54.19 20.24
CA MET A 1 13.68 53.75 19.34
C MET A 1 14.12 52.71 18.30
N VAL A 2 15.40 52.60 17.93
CA VAL A 2 15.90 51.64 16.92
C VAL A 2 15.84 50.17 17.38
N MET A 3 16.06 49.89 18.67
CA MET A 3 16.18 48.51 19.19
C MET A 3 14.85 47.75 19.30
N ARG A 4 13.71 48.46 19.42
CA ARG A 4 12.37 47.84 19.34
C ARG A 4 12.00 47.47 17.89
N GLY A 5 12.49 48.23 16.91
CA GLY A 5 12.26 47.95 15.48
C GLY A 5 13.02 46.71 15.00
N VAL A 6 14.26 46.51 15.46
CA VAL A 6 15.07 45.32 15.09
C VAL A 6 14.44 44.03 15.62
N VAL A 7 13.91 44.03 16.85
CA VAL A 7 13.25 42.84 17.43
C VAL A 7 11.96 42.47 16.68
N VAL A 8 11.19 43.45 16.21
CA VAL A 8 9.96 43.21 15.44
C VAL A 8 10.27 42.65 14.05
N VAL A 9 11.34 43.12 13.40
CA VAL A 9 11.74 42.64 12.06
C VAL A 9 12.32 41.22 12.11
N VAL A 10 13.05 40.87 13.17
CA VAL A 10 13.62 39.52 13.34
C VAL A 10 12.54 38.47 13.70
N GLY A 11 11.41 38.90 14.28
CA GLY A 11 10.33 38.01 14.71
C GLY A 11 9.39 37.48 13.60
N MET A 12 9.44 38.03 12.37
CA MET A 12 8.53 37.62 11.28
C MET A 12 9.10 36.55 10.33
N MET A 13 10.28 35.99 10.62
CA MET A 13 10.89 34.92 9.83
C MET A 13 10.73 33.53 10.49
N VAL A 14 9.63 33.30 11.21
CA VAL A 14 9.29 31.97 11.75
C VAL A 14 7.83 31.70 11.46
N GLY A 15 7.53 30.97 10.38
CA GLY A 15 6.17 30.47 10.16
C GLY A 15 5.75 30.14 8.74
N THR A 16 6.54 30.43 7.71
CA THR A 16 6.19 30.04 6.34
C THR A 16 6.96 28.80 5.89
N ALA A 17 6.17 27.80 5.47
CA ALA A 17 6.56 26.54 4.82
C ALA A 17 6.94 25.38 5.76
N CYS A 18 5.95 24.86 6.48
CA CYS A 18 5.86 23.42 6.71
C CYS A 18 4.54 22.88 6.13
N ALA A 19 4.25 23.19 4.85
CA ALA A 19 3.44 22.28 4.07
C ALA A 19 4.34 21.08 3.76
N ARG A 20 4.32 20.07 4.64
CA ARG A 20 4.99 18.80 4.38
C ARG A 20 4.40 18.26 3.07
N MET A 21 5.23 18.17 2.03
CA MET A 21 4.86 17.52 0.77
C MET A 21 4.71 16.03 1.04
N MET A 22 3.56 15.62 1.57
CA MET A 22 3.17 14.23 1.67
C MET A 22 2.58 13.84 0.30
N GLY A 23 3.30 13.01 -0.46
CA GLY A 23 2.75 12.38 -1.67
C GLY A 23 3.26 12.90 -3.03
N GLN A 24 4.57 13.13 -3.20
CA GLN A 24 5.14 13.26 -4.55
C GLN A 24 5.98 12.02 -4.88
N LEU A 25 5.41 11.13 -5.70
CA LEU A 25 6.10 9.96 -6.23
C LEU A 25 6.86 10.32 -7.52
N PRO A 26 7.94 9.58 -7.88
CA PRO A 26 8.66 9.80 -9.12
C PRO A 26 7.69 9.74 -10.31
N GLY A 27 7.71 10.76 -11.17
CA GLY A 27 6.75 10.93 -12.28
C GLY A 27 5.66 11.98 -12.06
N GLY A 28 5.64 12.68 -10.92
CA GLY A 28 4.72 13.80 -10.69
C GLY A 28 3.27 13.40 -10.41
N PHE A 29 3.02 12.10 -10.20
CA PHE A 29 1.72 11.59 -9.81
C PHE A 29 1.34 12.08 -8.40
N ARG A 30 0.14 12.63 -8.29
CA ARG A 30 -0.48 13.10 -7.04
C ARG A 30 -1.48 12.06 -6.60
N ILE A 31 -1.23 11.42 -5.46
CA ILE A 31 -2.18 10.53 -4.80
C ILE A 31 -3.16 11.39 -4.01
N ALA A 32 -4.45 11.22 -4.23
CA ALA A 32 -5.47 11.77 -3.37
C ALA A 32 -5.32 11.16 -1.97
N PRO A 33 -5.22 11.98 -0.91
CA PRO A 33 -5.14 11.46 0.45
C PRO A 33 -6.51 10.97 0.92
N GLY A 34 -6.58 9.80 1.54
CA GLY A 34 -7.84 9.30 2.11
C GLY A 34 -7.81 7.84 2.56
N PHE A 35 -7.01 6.99 1.91
CA PHE A 35 -6.84 5.61 2.33
C PHE A 35 -6.14 5.49 3.69
N THR A 36 -6.66 4.62 4.55
CA THR A 36 -6.04 4.21 5.83
C THR A 36 -6.16 2.70 6.03
N CYS A 37 -5.14 2.13 6.65
CA CYS A 37 -5.12 0.73 7.09
C CYS A 37 -5.90 0.49 8.39
N GLN A 38 -6.32 1.56 9.08
CA GLN A 38 -7.07 1.44 10.33
C GLN A 38 -8.32 0.55 10.18
N GLY A 39 -8.37 -0.53 10.97
CA GLY A 39 -9.49 -1.48 10.98
C GLY A 39 -9.48 -2.46 9.80
N ARG A 40 -8.35 -2.57 9.09
CA ARG A 40 -8.14 -3.53 8.01
C ARG A 40 -7.14 -4.59 8.46
N GLU A 41 -7.31 -5.82 7.99
CA GLU A 41 -6.36 -6.89 8.27
C GLU A 41 -5.19 -6.86 7.27
N TYR A 42 -4.23 -7.77 7.44
CA TYR A 42 -3.17 -7.95 6.46
C TYR A 42 -3.75 -8.17 5.06
N GLY A 43 -3.31 -7.37 4.09
CA GLY A 43 -3.84 -7.45 2.74
C GLY A 43 -3.46 -6.30 1.82
N PHE A 44 -3.94 -6.42 0.59
CA PHE A 44 -3.79 -5.45 -0.48
C PHE A 44 -5.14 -4.83 -0.78
N TYR A 45 -5.16 -3.52 -0.95
CA TYR A 45 -6.39 -2.74 -1.06
C TYR A 45 -6.29 -1.76 -2.23
N ALA A 46 -7.18 -1.92 -3.21
CA ALA A 46 -7.31 -1.04 -4.35
C ALA A 46 -7.72 0.37 -3.91
N ASP A 47 -7.04 1.41 -4.39
CA ASP A 47 -7.39 2.79 -4.06
C ASP A 47 -8.43 3.34 -5.04
N VAL A 48 -9.70 3.25 -4.67
CA VAL A 48 -10.81 3.71 -5.53
C VAL A 48 -10.79 5.22 -5.76
N GLU A 49 -10.34 6.01 -4.78
CA GLU A 49 -10.23 7.47 -4.91
C GLU A 49 -9.18 7.85 -5.98
N ASN A 50 -8.15 7.01 -6.13
CA ASN A 50 -7.13 7.13 -7.16
C ASN A 50 -7.38 6.26 -8.40
N ASN A 51 -8.65 5.85 -8.63
CA ASN A 51 -9.08 5.04 -9.79
C ASN A 51 -8.30 3.71 -9.93
N CYS A 52 -7.91 3.11 -8.81
CA CYS A 52 -7.09 1.90 -8.72
C CYS A 52 -5.75 1.98 -9.45
N ARG A 53 -5.28 3.18 -9.84
CA ARG A 53 -3.90 3.39 -10.32
C ARG A 53 -2.89 3.28 -9.19
N ALA A 54 -3.37 3.39 -7.96
CA ALA A 54 -2.63 3.08 -6.76
C ALA A 54 -3.31 1.94 -5.99
N TYR A 55 -2.54 1.26 -5.17
CA TYR A 55 -3.02 0.30 -4.19
C TYR A 55 -2.16 0.40 -2.94
N HIS A 56 -2.72 -0.11 -1.84
CA HIS A 56 -2.08 -0.05 -0.55
C HIS A 56 -1.88 -1.44 0.04
N VAL A 57 -0.80 -1.61 0.79
CA VAL A 57 -0.55 -2.81 1.58
C VAL A 57 -0.59 -2.41 3.04
N CYS A 58 -1.45 -3.10 3.79
CA CYS A 58 -1.53 -2.98 5.24
C CYS A 58 -0.81 -4.19 5.84
N GLN A 59 0.30 -3.96 6.53
CA GLN A 59 1.14 -5.02 7.06
C GLN A 59 1.28 -4.88 8.58
N PRO A 60 0.79 -5.83 9.38
CA PRO A 60 1.02 -5.81 10.82
C PRO A 60 2.51 -6.00 11.11
N VAL A 61 3.08 -5.10 11.90
CA VAL A 61 4.43 -5.20 12.42
C VAL A 61 4.34 -5.91 13.76
N GLN A 62 5.04 -7.03 13.87
CA GLN A 62 5.04 -7.86 15.07
C GLN A 62 6.35 -7.67 15.84
N ASP A 63 6.27 -7.79 17.16
CA ASP A 63 7.45 -7.92 18.01
C ASP A 63 8.00 -9.35 18.02
N GLU A 64 8.99 -9.61 18.87
CA GLU A 64 9.60 -10.93 19.04
C GLU A 64 8.65 -12.00 19.64
N PHE A 65 7.48 -11.58 20.14
CA PHE A 65 6.46 -12.43 20.73
C PHE A 65 5.20 -12.54 19.85
N GLU A 66 5.30 -12.17 18.57
CA GLU A 66 4.20 -12.20 17.60
C GLU A 66 3.01 -11.30 17.99
N GLN A 67 3.24 -10.32 18.88
CA GLN A 67 2.26 -9.30 19.21
C GLN A 67 2.32 -8.21 18.15
N VAL A 68 1.17 -7.84 17.58
CA VAL A 68 1.09 -6.69 16.67
C VAL A 68 1.34 -5.41 17.47
N VAL A 69 2.45 -4.74 17.19
CA VAL A 69 2.89 -3.51 17.87
C VAL A 69 2.67 -2.25 17.03
N ASP A 70 2.60 -2.41 15.70
CA ASP A 70 2.35 -1.32 14.77
C ASP A 70 1.73 -1.86 13.46
N GLU A 71 1.29 -0.96 12.60
CA GLU A 71 0.77 -1.27 11.28
C GLU A 71 1.53 -0.46 10.22
N ALA A 72 2.33 -1.16 9.41
CA ALA A 72 3.02 -0.55 8.29
C ALA A 72 2.04 -0.36 7.11
N HIS A 73 1.94 0.87 6.63
CA HIS A 73 1.16 1.23 5.45
C HIS A 73 2.09 1.56 4.28
N TYR A 74 1.98 0.79 3.20
CA TYR A 74 2.70 1.03 1.96
C TYR A 74 1.74 1.44 0.86
N THR A 75 2.20 2.30 -0.05
CA THR A 75 1.45 2.72 -1.23
C THR A 75 2.27 2.42 -2.47
N PHE A 76 1.65 1.78 -3.44
CA PHE A 76 2.27 1.39 -4.71
C PHE A 76 1.48 1.97 -5.88
N LEU A 77 2.16 2.16 -7.00
CA LEU A 77 1.56 2.58 -8.25
C LEU A 77 1.59 1.42 -9.24
N CYS A 78 0.50 1.27 -9.99
CA CYS A 78 0.51 0.46 -11.18
C CYS A 78 1.26 1.18 -12.32
N GLY A 79 1.78 0.40 -13.26
CA GLY A 79 2.47 0.91 -14.45
C GLY A 79 1.52 1.67 -15.38
N GLN A 80 2.06 2.22 -16.47
CA GLN A 80 1.25 2.89 -17.48
C GLN A 80 0.11 1.98 -17.97
N ASP A 81 -1.08 2.56 -18.09
CA ASP A 81 -2.29 1.92 -18.61
C ASP A 81 -2.73 0.64 -17.89
N THR A 82 -2.32 0.49 -16.62
CA THR A 82 -2.75 -0.62 -15.75
C THR A 82 -3.42 -0.10 -14.49
N VAL A 83 -4.30 -0.91 -13.92
CA VAL A 83 -4.98 -0.67 -12.65
C VAL A 83 -4.87 -1.89 -11.77
N PHE A 84 -4.92 -1.69 -10.45
CA PHE A 84 -4.88 -2.77 -9.49
C PHE A 84 -6.18 -3.56 -9.56
N ASP A 85 -6.07 -4.83 -9.90
CA ASP A 85 -7.13 -5.80 -9.86
C ASP A 85 -7.20 -6.39 -8.44
N GLN A 86 -8.28 -6.06 -7.74
CA GLN A 86 -8.49 -6.52 -6.37
C GLN A 86 -8.74 -8.03 -6.26
N GLU A 87 -9.26 -8.67 -7.31
CA GLU A 87 -9.50 -10.12 -7.32
C GLU A 87 -8.18 -10.88 -7.47
N GLN A 88 -7.31 -10.42 -8.39
CA GLN A 88 -6.03 -11.05 -8.69
C GLN A 88 -4.89 -10.56 -7.78
N LEU A 89 -5.12 -9.51 -6.99
CA LEU A 89 -4.13 -8.82 -6.15
C LEU A 89 -2.88 -8.37 -6.92
N ALA A 90 -3.07 -7.94 -8.17
CA ALA A 90 -1.99 -7.55 -9.08
C ALA A 90 -2.44 -6.42 -10.01
N CYS A 91 -1.49 -5.70 -10.63
CA CYS A 91 -1.83 -4.73 -11.67
C CYS A 91 -2.17 -5.45 -12.98
N SER A 92 -3.33 -5.14 -13.55
CA SER A 92 -3.86 -5.71 -14.80
C SER A 92 -4.24 -4.61 -15.77
N GLN A 93 -4.45 -4.98 -17.03
CA GLN A 93 -4.99 -4.06 -18.04
C GLN A 93 -6.43 -3.68 -17.68
N LEU A 94 -6.85 -2.46 -18.00
CA LEU A 94 -8.21 -1.96 -17.66
C LEU A 94 -9.35 -2.86 -18.20
N SER A 95 -9.15 -3.55 -19.33
CA SER A 95 -10.15 -4.44 -19.93
C SER A 95 -10.26 -5.80 -19.26
N GLU A 96 -9.24 -6.20 -18.49
CA GLU A 96 -9.13 -7.50 -17.83
C GLU A 96 -9.33 -7.39 -16.33
N ALA A 97 -9.06 -6.21 -15.76
CA ALA A 97 -9.14 -5.95 -14.34
C ALA A 97 -10.59 -6.01 -13.82
N PHE A 98 -10.75 -6.56 -12.62
CA PHE A 98 -11.99 -6.44 -11.85
C PHE A 98 -12.43 -4.95 -11.72
N PRO A 99 -13.74 -4.63 -11.80
CA PRO A 99 -14.21 -3.24 -11.74
C PRO A 99 -13.74 -2.50 -10.48
N CYS A 100 -12.94 -1.45 -10.68
CA CYS A 100 -12.32 -0.68 -9.60
C CYS A 100 -13.34 -0.17 -8.55
N SER A 101 -14.51 0.31 -9.00
CA SER A 101 -15.56 0.79 -8.10
C SER A 101 -16.16 -0.30 -7.21
N GLU A 102 -16.04 -1.56 -7.61
CA GLU A 102 -16.56 -2.72 -6.88
C GLU A 102 -15.50 -3.38 -6.01
N ALA A 103 -14.22 -3.00 -6.14
CA ALA A 103 -13.12 -3.56 -5.35
C ALA A 103 -13.38 -3.59 -3.83
N PRO A 104 -14.01 -2.57 -3.20
CA PRO A 104 -14.31 -2.61 -1.77
C PRO A 104 -15.21 -3.77 -1.34
N ASN A 105 -16.03 -4.31 -2.25
CA ASN A 105 -16.94 -5.42 -1.96
C ASN A 105 -16.19 -6.75 -1.78
N ILE A 106 -14.97 -6.86 -2.31
CA ILE A 106 -14.17 -8.09 -2.29
C ILE A 106 -12.86 -7.98 -1.52
N TYR A 107 -12.59 -6.84 -0.85
CA TYR A 107 -11.39 -6.66 -0.01
C TYR A 107 -11.19 -7.78 1.00
N GLU A 108 -12.27 -8.27 1.61
CA GLU A 108 -12.19 -9.34 2.59
C GLU A 108 -11.84 -10.67 1.91
N SER A 109 -12.67 -11.10 0.96
CA SER A 109 -12.52 -12.39 0.29
C SER A 109 -11.21 -12.54 -0.48
N SER A 110 -10.72 -11.46 -1.11
CA SER A 110 -9.46 -11.50 -1.85
C SER A 110 -8.24 -11.61 -0.92
N ASN A 111 -8.31 -11.05 0.29
CA ASN A 111 -7.19 -11.00 1.23
C ASN A 111 -7.14 -12.18 2.22
N ILE A 112 -8.23 -12.95 2.40
CA ILE A 112 -8.25 -14.15 3.25
C ILE A 112 -7.05 -15.10 3.00
N PRO A 113 -6.68 -15.43 1.74
CA PRO A 113 -5.56 -16.35 1.46
C PRO A 113 -4.18 -15.82 1.91
N LEU A 114 -4.05 -14.53 2.21
CA LEU A 114 -2.80 -13.93 2.68
C LEU A 114 -2.64 -14.06 4.20
N ARG A 115 -3.75 -14.18 4.93
CA ARG A 115 -3.78 -14.26 6.39
C ARG A 115 -3.50 -15.67 6.89
N PHE A 116 -3.98 -16.63 6.11
CA PHE A 116 -3.62 -18.04 6.28
C PHE A 116 -2.53 -18.33 5.26
N PRO A 117 -1.24 -18.32 5.64
CA PRO A 117 -0.25 -18.99 4.79
C PRO A 117 -0.82 -20.38 4.51
N PRO A 118 -0.77 -20.88 3.26
CA PRO A 118 -1.34 -22.18 2.94
C PRO A 118 -0.80 -23.17 3.95
N THR A 119 -1.66 -23.67 4.83
CA THR A 119 -1.28 -24.59 5.91
C THR A 119 -0.85 -25.86 5.24
N THR A 120 0.41 -25.94 4.81
CA THR A 120 0.99 -27.06 4.08
C THR A 120 -0.04 -27.75 3.19
N THR A 121 -0.31 -27.20 2.01
CA THR A 121 -0.59 -28.10 0.88
C THR A 121 0.45 -29.19 1.03
N THR A 122 -0.01 -30.43 1.18
CA THR A 122 0.81 -31.63 1.08
C THR A 122 1.72 -31.43 -0.12
N THR A 123 2.92 -30.93 0.11
CA THR A 123 4.06 -31.21 -0.74
C THR A 123 4.13 -32.72 -0.59
N PRO A 124 3.73 -33.55 -1.58
CA PRO A 124 4.31 -34.87 -1.60
C PRO A 124 5.82 -34.59 -1.51
N ALA A 125 6.45 -35.17 -0.48
CA ALA A 125 7.91 -35.17 -0.33
C ALA A 125 8.51 -35.27 -1.74
N PRO A 126 9.52 -34.45 -2.07
CA PRO A 126 10.00 -34.30 -3.44
C PRO A 126 9.99 -35.66 -4.13
N GLU A 127 9.06 -35.84 -5.08
CA GLU A 127 9.08 -37.04 -5.91
C GLU A 127 10.49 -37.10 -6.46
N GLU A 128 11.23 -38.14 -6.08
CA GLU A 128 12.53 -38.41 -6.65
C GLU A 128 12.32 -38.45 -8.16
N VAL A 129 12.78 -37.40 -8.84
CA VAL A 129 12.91 -37.40 -10.29
C VAL A 129 13.74 -38.64 -10.60
N PRO A 130 13.19 -39.68 -11.27
CA PRO A 130 14.00 -40.83 -11.61
C PRO A 130 15.05 -40.29 -12.57
N THR A 131 16.30 -40.22 -12.10
CA THR A 131 17.44 -39.95 -12.96
C THR A 131 17.51 -41.10 -13.97
N LEU A 132 16.93 -40.87 -15.14
CA LEU A 132 17.21 -41.65 -16.33
C LEU A 132 18.64 -41.30 -16.74
N ILE A 133 19.58 -42.11 -16.29
CA ILE A 133 20.95 -42.16 -16.83
C ILE A 133 20.88 -42.91 -18.16
N PRO A 134 21.58 -42.44 -19.22
CA PRO A 134 21.56 -43.04 -20.56
C PRO A 134 22.11 -44.47 -20.63
#